data_AF-A0ABD0Q0C2-F1
#
_entry.id   AF-A0ABD0Q0C2-F1
#
_cell.length_a   1.000
_cell.length_b   1.000
_cell.length_c   1.000
_cell.angle_alpha   90.00
_cell.angle_beta   90.00
_cell.angle_gamma   90.00
#
_symmetry.space_group_name_H-M   'P 1'
#
loop_
_entity.id
_entity.type
_entity.pdbx_description
1 polymer ?
#
loop_
_entity_poly.entity_id
_entity_poly.type
_entity_poly.pdbx_seq_one_letter_code
_entity_poly.pdbx_strand_id
1 'polypeptide(L)'
;MHGTLEDQLTHLRQYEKSIVNYKPKIDQLEGDHQLIQEALIFDNKHTNYTMEHIRVGWEQLLTTIARTINEIENQILTRDAKGISQDQMNEFRASFNHFDR
;
A
#
# COMPACT_ATOMS: atom_id res chain seq x y z
N MET A 1 -11.91 -6.92 -1.48
CA MET A 1 -11.79 -6.36 -2.84
C MET A 1 -12.64 -7.22 -3.77
N HIS A 2 -13.72 -6.68 -4.32
CA HIS A 2 -14.58 -7.37 -5.28
C HIS A 2 -14.52 -6.58 -6.59
N GLY A 3 -14.33 -7.26 -7.71
CA GLY A 3 -14.08 -6.63 -9.01
C GLY A 3 -13.04 -7.37 -9.82
N THR A 4 -12.93 -7.02 -11.09
CA THR A 4 -11.94 -7.56 -12.04
C THR A 4 -10.50 -7.21 -11.61
N LEU A 5 -9.49 -7.83 -12.24
CA LEU A 5 -8.10 -7.47 -11.96
C LEU A 5 -7.82 -6.00 -12.33
N GLU A 6 -8.49 -5.51 -13.36
CA GLU A 6 -8.44 -4.14 -13.86
C GLU A 6 -9.06 -3.14 -12.87
N ASP A 7 -10.20 -3.49 -12.27
CA ASP A 7 -10.81 -2.68 -11.21
C ASP A 7 -9.87 -2.59 -10.00
N GLN A 8 -9.29 -3.73 -9.60
CA GLN A 8 -8.35 -3.78 -8.48
C GLN A 8 -7.10 -2.93 -8.77
N LEU A 9 -6.53 -3.03 -9.97
CA LEU A 9 -5.40 -2.21 -10.40
C LEU A 9 -5.75 -0.71 -10.36
N THR A 10 -6.93 -0.34 -10.83
CA THR A 10 -7.41 1.05 -10.81
C THR A 10 -7.51 1.59 -9.39
N HIS A 11 -8.08 0.81 -8.46
CA HIS A 11 -8.13 1.18 -7.05
C HIS A 11 -6.74 1.31 -6.42
N LEU A 12 -5.81 0.40 -6.72
CA LEU A 12 -4.44 0.47 -6.20
C LEU A 12 -3.71 1.73 -6.71
N ARG A 13 -3.87 2.09 -7.98
CA ARG A 13 -3.33 3.35 -8.54
C ARG A 13 -3.94 4.58 -7.89
N GLN A 14 -5.22 4.52 -7.52
CA GLN A 14 -5.87 5.60 -6.76
C GLN A 14 -5.32 5.72 -5.33
N TYR A 15 -5.04 4.59 -4.67
CA TYR A 15 -4.36 4.59 -3.37
C TYR A 15 -2.94 5.13 -3.48
N GLU A 16 -2.15 4.68 -4.47
CA GLU A 16 -0.81 5.20 -4.76
C GLU A 16 -0.83 6.73 -4.90
N LYS A 17 -1.75 7.27 -5.70
CA LYS A 17 -1.92 8.73 -5.84
C LYS A 17 -2.27 9.41 -4.51
N SER A 18 -3.14 8.80 -3.72
CA SER A 18 -3.54 9.34 -2.41
C SER A 18 -2.37 9.35 -1.42
N ILE A 19 -1.53 8.31 -1.44
CA ILE A 19 -0.30 8.22 -0.65
C ILE A 19 0.67 9.33 -1.07
N VAL A 20 0.96 9.47 -2.37
CA VAL A 20 1.85 10.56 -2.86
C VAL A 20 1.34 11.93 -2.44
N ASN A 21 0.02 12.17 -2.51
CA ASN A 21 -0.58 13.43 -2.08
C ASN A 21 -0.46 13.68 -0.56
N TYR A 22 -0.28 12.64 0.25
CA TYR A 22 -0.10 12.75 1.70
C TYR A 22 1.36 13.03 2.10
N LYS A 23 2.32 12.82 1.20
CA LYS A 23 3.76 13.04 1.42
C LYS A 23 4.10 14.39 2.09
N PRO A 24 3.50 15.54 1.71
CA PRO A 24 3.81 16.82 2.35
C PRO A 24 3.54 16.85 3.86
N LYS A 25 2.59 16.06 4.36
CA LYS A 25 2.31 15.96 5.81
C LYS A 25 3.39 15.17 6.55
N ILE A 26 3.95 14.15 5.89
CA ILE A 26 5.09 13.41 6.44
C ILE A 26 6.32 14.32 6.49
N ASP A 27 6.54 15.12 5.44
CA ASP A 27 7.63 16.09 5.39
C ASP A 27 7.50 17.20 6.44
N GLN A 28 6.27 17.64 6.71
CA GLN A 28 6.00 18.57 7.81
C GLN A 28 6.37 17.95 9.16
N LEU A 29 5.98 16.71 9.42
CA LEU A 29 6.30 16.01 10.68
C LEU A 29 7.82 15.83 10.85
N GLU A 30 8.57 15.61 9.76
CA GLU A 30 10.04 15.60 9.81
C GLU A 30 10.61 16.94 10.24
N GLY A 31 10.09 18.04 9.69
CA GLY A 31 10.48 19.39 10.08
C GLY A 31 10.20 19.68 11.56
N ASP A 32 9.00 19.34 12.03
CA ASP A 32 8.62 19.50 13.43
C ASP A 32 9.51 18.64 14.36
N HIS A 33 9.83 17.41 13.94
CA HIS A 33 10.75 16.54 14.66
C HIS A 33 12.17 17.12 14.74
N GLN A 34 12.67 17.72 13.66
CA GLN A 34 13.97 18.40 13.65
C GLN A 34 14.02 19.54 14.67
N LEU A 35 12.99 20.40 14.72
CA LEU A 35 12.91 21.50 15.68
C LEU A 35 12.93 21.01 17.14
N ILE A 36 12.23 19.90 17.42
CA ILE A 36 12.20 19.26 18.73
C ILE A 36 13.59 18.72 19.11
N GLN A 37 14.30 18.10 18.17
CA GLN A 37 15.67 17.61 18.37
C GLN A 37 16.67 18.75 18.62
N GLU A 38 16.58 19.84 17.85
CA GLU A 38 17.42 21.03 18.02
C GLU A 38 17.17 21.72 19.38
N ALA A 39 15.94 21.64 19.89
CA ALA A 39 15.58 22.10 21.23
C ALA A 39 15.97 21.14 22.37
N LEU A 40 16.59 19.99 22.06
CA LEU A 40 16.99 18.93 23.00
C LEU A 40 15.80 18.34 23.79
N ILE A 41 14.63 18.27 23.16
CA ILE A 41 13.43 17.67 23.75
C ILE A 41 13.30 16.23 23.22
N PHE A 42 13.32 15.24 24.12
CA PHE A 42 13.30 13.82 23.75
C PHE A 42 12.06 13.05 24.23
N ASP A 43 11.25 13.64 25.12
CA ASP A 43 10.05 13.02 25.66
C ASP A 43 8.79 13.73 25.14
N ASN A 44 7.89 12.98 24.53
CA ASN A 44 6.59 13.47 24.06
C ASN A 44 5.48 12.57 24.60
N LYS A 45 4.86 12.97 25.71
CA LYS A 45 3.77 12.22 26.38
C LYS A 45 2.42 12.32 25.68
N HIS A 46 2.32 13.11 24.61
CA HIS A 46 1.06 13.35 23.91
C HIS A 46 0.79 12.33 22.80
N THR A 47 1.76 11.47 22.46
CA THR A 47 1.61 10.43 21.45
C THR A 47 2.50 9.24 21.78
N ASN A 48 2.01 8.04 21.44
CA ASN A 48 2.82 6.81 21.51
C ASN A 48 3.63 6.58 20.22
N TYR A 49 3.39 7.36 19.17
CA TYR A 49 4.12 7.26 17.90
C TYR A 49 5.35 8.16 17.93
N THR A 50 6.51 7.55 17.74
CA THR A 50 7.77 8.25 17.47
C THR A 50 7.93 8.53 15.98
N MET A 51 8.80 9.48 15.62
CA MET A 51 9.09 9.75 14.21
C MET A 51 9.63 8.50 13.48
N GLU A 52 10.37 7.65 14.19
CA GLU A 52 10.87 6.38 13.65
C GLU A 52 9.74 5.42 13.24
N HIS A 53 8.71 5.26 14.06
CA HIS A 53 7.54 4.44 13.70
C HIS A 53 6.86 4.97 12.44
N ILE A 54 6.78 6.29 12.29
CA ILE A 54 6.15 6.93 11.13
C ILE A 54 7.00 6.70 9.87
N ARG A 55 8.33 6.88 9.94
CA ARG A 55 9.24 6.61 8.82
C ARG A 55 9.16 5.17 8.33
N VAL A 56 9.31 4.22 9.24
CA VAL A 56 9.27 2.78 8.90
C VAL A 56 7.90 2.42 8.32
N GLY A 57 6.80 2.86 8.95
CA GLY A 57 5.45 2.60 8.46
C GLY A 57 5.19 3.20 7.08
N TRP A 58 5.71 4.40 6.81
CA TRP A 58 5.59 5.07 5.52
C TRP A 58 6.35 4.35 4.40
N GLU A 59 7.62 4.00 4.62
CA GLU A 59 8.43 3.25 3.66
C GLU A 59 7.87 1.85 3.39
N GLN A 60 7.39 1.19 4.43
CA GLN A 60 6.70 -0.09 4.30
C GLN A 60 5.43 0.05 3.46
N LEU A 61 4.63 1.09 3.68
CA LEU A 61 3.42 1.36 2.89
C LEU A 61 3.75 1.57 1.40
N LEU A 62 4.76 2.38 1.08
CA LEU A 62 5.22 2.61 -0.29
C LEU A 62 5.68 1.31 -0.97
N THR A 63 6.47 0.52 -0.26
CA THR A 63 6.96 -0.77 -0.77
C THR A 63 5.80 -1.75 -0.98
N THR A 64 4.83 -1.76 -0.08
CA THR A 64 3.67 -2.66 -0.14
C THR A 64 2.79 -2.32 -1.35
N ILE A 65 2.43 -1.05 -1.54
CA ILE A 65 1.56 -0.66 -2.67
C ILE A 65 2.23 -0.95 -4.02
N ALA A 66 3.53 -0.65 -4.14
CA ALA A 66 4.29 -0.93 -5.36
C ALA A 66 4.36 -2.43 -5.66
N ARG A 67 4.59 -3.27 -4.64
CA ARG A 67 4.59 -4.73 -4.80
C ARG A 67 3.22 -5.25 -5.23
N THR A 68 2.16 -4.84 -4.56
CA THR A 68 0.80 -5.32 -4.85
C THR A 68 0.35 -4.89 -6.26
N ILE A 69 0.70 -3.69 -6.72
CA ILE A 69 0.44 -3.25 -8.10
C ILE A 69 1.13 -4.19 -9.10
N ASN A 70 2.44 -4.43 -8.93
CA ASN A 70 3.20 -5.32 -9.81
C ASN A 70 2.63 -6.75 -9.82
N GLU A 71 2.20 -7.26 -8.66
CA GLU A 71 1.57 -8.58 -8.56
C GLU A 71 0.27 -8.66 -9.37
N ILE A 72 -0.59 -7.64 -9.31
CA ILE A 72 -1.83 -7.60 -10.11
C ILE A 72 -1.52 -7.45 -11.60
N GLU A 73 -0.57 -6.59 -11.98
CA GLU A 73 -0.15 -6.44 -13.38
C GLU A 73 0.36 -7.76 -13.96
N ASN A 74 1.17 -8.51 -13.20
CA ASN A 74 1.63 -9.84 -13.59
C ASN A 74 0.50 -10.88 -13.69
N GLN A 75 -0.51 -10.81 -12.81
CA GLN A 75 -1.69 -11.68 -12.89
C GLN A 75 -2.49 -11.41 -14.17
N ILE A 76 -2.67 -10.13 -14.56
CA ILE A 76 -3.34 -9.75 -15.81
C ILE A 76 -2.57 -10.32 -17.01
N LEU A 77 -1.26 -10.08 -17.07
CA LEU A 77 -0.41 -10.60 -18.15
C LEU A 77 -0.48 -12.12 -18.27
N THR A 78 -0.48 -12.83 -17.14
CA THR A 78 -0.55 -14.30 -17.12
C THR A 78 -1.92 -14.82 -17.57
N ARG A 79 -3.01 -14.17 -17.14
CA ARG A 79 -4.38 -14.50 -17.58
C ARG A 79 -4.48 -14.37 -19.09
N ASP A 80 -4.02 -13.24 -19.62
CA ASP A 80 -4.10 -12.91 -21.05
C ASP A 80 -3.23 -13.85 -21.88
N ALA A 81 -2.00 -14.14 -21.43
CA ALA A 81 -1.10 -15.07 -22.11
C ALA A 81 -1.62 -16.52 -22.14
N LYS A 82 -2.35 -16.95 -21.09
CA LYS A 82 -2.94 -18.29 -21.01
C LYS A 82 -4.33 -18.38 -21.62
N GLY A 83 -4.92 -17.27 -22.09
CA GLY A 83 -6.27 -17.22 -22.63
C GLY A 83 -7.35 -17.61 -21.61
N ILE A 84 -7.11 -17.39 -20.32
CA ILE A 84 -8.05 -17.74 -19.24
C ILE A 84 -9.19 -16.72 -19.24
N SER A 85 -10.44 -17.20 -19.32
CA SER A 85 -11.59 -16.30 -19.25
C SER A 85 -11.76 -15.72 -17.84
N GLN A 86 -12.42 -14.56 -17.74
CA GLN A 86 -12.70 -13.94 -16.44
C GLN A 86 -13.52 -14.86 -15.51
N ASP A 87 -14.42 -15.67 -16.07
CA ASP A 87 -15.23 -16.63 -15.32
C ASP A 87 -14.38 -17.77 -14.74
N GLN A 88 -13.46 -18.32 -15.52
CA GLN A 88 -12.50 -19.34 -15.03
C GLN A 88 -11.59 -18.78 -13.93
N MET A 89 -11.15 -17.53 -14.08
CA MET A 89 -10.37 -16.84 -13.05
C MET A 89 -11.16 -16.67 -11.75
N ASN A 90 -12.46 -16.36 -11.87
CA ASN A 90 -13.36 -16.24 -10.72
C ASN A 90 -13.61 -17.59 -10.03
N GLU A 91 -13.75 -18.68 -10.79
CA GLU A 91 -13.85 -20.04 -10.24
C GLU A 91 -12.57 -20.47 -9.51
N PHE A 92 -11.39 -20.18 -10.07
CA PHE A 92 -10.12 -20.45 -9.40
C PHE A 92 -9.98 -19.63 -8.11
N ARG A 93 -10.40 -18.37 -8.11
CA ARG A 93 -10.42 -17.53 -6.89
C ARG A 93 -11.39 -18.05 -5.85
N ALA A 94 -12.59 -18.44 -6.25
CA ALA A 94 -13.59 -19.01 -5.33
C ALA A 94 -13.07 -20.31 -4.70
N SER A 95 -12.42 -21.15 -5.50
CA SER A 95 -11.79 -22.39 -5.04
C SER A 95 -10.61 -22.10 -4.11
N PHE A 96 -9.70 -21.20 -4.48
CA PHE A 96 -8.56 -20.80 -3.64
C PHE A 96 -9.05 -20.27 -2.29
N ASN A 97 -9.99 -19.33 -2.27
CA ASN A 97 -10.55 -18.76 -1.03
C ASN A 97 -11.32 -19.78 -0.18
N HIS A 98 -11.82 -20.86 -0.78
CA HIS A 98 -12.46 -21.95 -0.04
C HIS A 98 -11.42 -22.79 0.71
N PHE A 99 -10.24 -22.99 0.13
CA PHE A 99 -9.15 -23.79 0.72
C PHE A 99 -8.17 -22.98 1.58
N ASP A 100 -8.09 -21.66 1.41
CA ASP A 100 -7.21 -20.75 2.19
C ASP A 100 -7.81 -20.37 3.56
N ARG A 101 -8.47 -21.32 4.24
CA ARG A 101 -9.06 -21.16 5.58
C ARG A 101 -8.26 -21.86 6.67
#